data_AF-A0A7X6FQE9-F1
#
_entry.id   AF-A0A7X6FQE9-F1
#
_cell.length_a   1.000
_cell.length_b   1.000
_cell.length_c   1.000
_cell.angle_alpha   90.00
_cell.angle_beta   90.00
_cell.angle_gamma   90.00
#
_symmetry.space_group_name_H-M   'P 1'
#
loop_
_entity.id
_entity.type
_entity.pdbx_description
1 polymer ?
#
loop_
_entity_poly.entity_id
_entity_poly.type
_entity_poly.pdbx_seq_one_letter_code
_entity_poly.pdbx_strand_id
1 'polypeptide(L)'
;MMSALPVRVDGTCNGIQHLSAMVLDEEGGASVNLIPSEKPRDIYQEVADQLTEVLIADINNPIAEKWLELFEGAAPRSVTKRPVMILPYGGTTHAYFSYTMDWLKKADPHGNVFPVAKTETSNPRVDAVNYLVKLIRKAVEGPSNVRWRSWSGYSNAPRSRPSGAFPYGGVPRGFLRPPILR
;
A
#
# COMPACT_ATOMS: atom_id res chain seq x y z
N MET A 1 -5.22 -43.35 -12.53
CA MET A 1 -5.24 -42.79 -11.17
C MET A 1 -5.82 -41.38 -11.27
N MET A 2 -6.95 -41.09 -10.62
CA MET A 2 -7.53 -39.74 -10.56
C MET A 2 -7.07 -39.05 -9.27
N SER A 3 -6.64 -37.80 -9.36
CA SER A 3 -6.35 -36.96 -8.19
C SER A 3 -7.63 -36.24 -7.75
N ALA A 4 -7.92 -36.26 -6.45
CA ALA A 4 -9.01 -35.51 -5.82
C ALA A 4 -8.48 -34.36 -4.92
N LEU A 5 -7.19 -34.02 -5.04
CA LEU A 5 -6.59 -32.97 -4.24
C LEU A 5 -7.04 -31.58 -4.76
N PRO A 6 -7.54 -30.69 -3.89
CA PRO A 6 -7.96 -29.36 -4.30
C PRO A 6 -6.73 -28.50 -4.66
N VAL A 7 -6.76 -27.88 -5.84
CA VAL A 7 -5.76 -26.90 -6.26
C VAL A 7 -6.26 -25.51 -5.87
N ARG A 8 -5.50 -24.82 -5.01
CA ARG A 8 -5.81 -23.44 -4.60
C ARG A 8 -5.31 -22.47 -5.66
N VAL A 9 -6.20 -21.59 -6.10
CA VAL A 9 -5.87 -20.42 -6.94
C VAL A 9 -6.19 -19.18 -6.13
N ASP A 10 -5.20 -18.33 -5.87
CA ASP A 10 -5.37 -17.06 -5.17
C ASP A 10 -4.77 -15.93 -6.01
N GLY A 11 -5.46 -14.79 -6.04
CA GLY A 11 -5.06 -13.62 -6.80
C GLY A 11 -4.06 -12.75 -6.04
N THR A 12 -3.27 -11.96 -6.78
CA THR A 12 -2.38 -10.98 -6.15
C THR A 12 -3.20 -9.76 -5.74
N CYS A 13 -3.48 -9.63 -4.44
CA CYS A 13 -4.21 -8.50 -3.86
C CYS A 13 -5.60 -8.27 -4.51
N ASN A 14 -6.54 -9.19 -4.29
CA ASN A 14 -7.90 -9.17 -4.85
C ASN A 14 -8.64 -7.83 -4.69
N GLY A 15 -8.45 -7.12 -3.57
CA GLY A 15 -9.09 -5.82 -3.36
C GLY A 15 -8.64 -4.77 -4.39
N ILE A 16 -7.34 -4.67 -4.69
CA ILE A 16 -6.83 -3.75 -5.72
C ILE A 16 -7.21 -4.23 -7.12
N GLN A 17 -7.27 -5.54 -7.36
CA GLN A 17 -7.77 -6.08 -8.63
C GLN A 17 -9.20 -5.60 -8.93
N HIS A 18 -10.12 -5.74 -7.97
CA HIS A 18 -11.50 -5.28 -8.15
C HIS A 18 -11.58 -3.75 -8.35
N LEU A 19 -10.84 -2.97 -7.55
CA LEU A 19 -10.82 -1.52 -7.69
C LEU A 19 -10.28 -1.09 -9.07
N SER A 20 -9.17 -1.69 -9.51
CA SER A 20 -8.54 -1.40 -10.80
C SER A 20 -9.46 -1.74 -11.96
N ALA A 21 -10.15 -2.90 -11.90
CA ALA A 21 -11.12 -3.29 -12.91
C ALA A 21 -12.32 -2.34 -12.99
N MET A 22 -12.86 -1.89 -11.84
CA MET A 22 -14.01 -0.97 -11.81
C MET A 22 -13.71 0.40 -12.39
N VAL A 23 -12.49 0.92 -12.20
CA VAL A 23 -12.12 2.26 -12.68
C VAL A 23 -11.32 2.24 -13.98
N LEU A 24 -11.09 1.04 -14.55
CA LEU A 24 -10.26 0.80 -15.73
C LEU A 24 -8.84 1.36 -15.55
N ASP A 25 -8.23 1.08 -14.40
CA ASP A 25 -6.86 1.48 -14.08
C ASP A 25 -5.87 0.49 -14.69
N GLU A 26 -5.25 0.85 -15.81
CA GLU A 26 -4.29 -0.01 -16.49
C GLU A 26 -3.01 -0.20 -15.66
N GLU A 27 -2.48 0.87 -15.07
CA GLU A 27 -1.27 0.79 -14.25
C GLU A 27 -1.52 0.01 -12.97
N GLY A 28 -2.60 0.33 -12.26
CA GLY A 28 -3.05 -0.39 -11.08
C GLY A 28 -3.29 -1.87 -11.39
N GLY A 29 -3.97 -2.16 -12.51
CA GLY A 29 -4.23 -3.51 -12.99
C GLY A 29 -2.97 -4.28 -13.36
N ALA A 30 -1.97 -3.63 -13.95
CA ALA A 30 -0.68 -4.24 -14.26
C ALA A 30 0.05 -4.69 -12.98
N SER A 31 0.14 -3.84 -11.95
CA SER A 31 0.79 -4.17 -10.67
C SER A 31 0.14 -5.36 -9.94
N VAL A 32 -1.12 -5.69 -10.24
CA VAL A 32 -1.85 -6.83 -9.66
C VAL A 32 -2.19 -7.92 -10.66
N ASN A 33 -1.48 -7.98 -11.79
CA ASN A 33 -1.55 -9.06 -12.78
C ASN A 33 -2.90 -9.20 -13.51
N LEU A 34 -3.68 -8.12 -13.64
CA LEU A 34 -4.86 -8.08 -14.52
C LEU A 34 -4.48 -7.87 -15.99
N ILE A 35 -3.29 -7.35 -16.25
CA ILE A 35 -2.74 -7.19 -17.60
C ILE A 35 -1.70 -8.30 -17.84
N PRO A 36 -1.77 -9.03 -18.97
CA PRO A 36 -0.78 -10.03 -19.31
C PRO A 36 0.64 -9.47 -19.30
N SER A 37 1.57 -10.21 -18.71
CA SER A 37 2.99 -9.87 -18.65
C SER A 37 3.83 -11.14 -18.67
N GLU A 38 5.10 -11.04 -19.11
CA GLU A 38 5.99 -12.20 -19.19
C GLU A 38 6.31 -12.80 -17.82
N LYS A 39 6.34 -11.96 -16.77
CA LYS A 39 6.59 -12.35 -15.39
C LYS A 39 5.53 -11.74 -14.48
N PRO A 40 5.05 -12.50 -13.48
CA PRO A 40 4.09 -11.98 -12.52
C PRO A 40 4.70 -10.82 -11.72
N ARG A 41 3.93 -9.75 -11.59
CA ARG A 41 4.25 -8.58 -10.76
C ARG A 41 3.89 -8.82 -9.30
N ASP A 42 4.60 -8.14 -8.41
CA ASP A 42 4.37 -8.17 -6.97
C ASP A 42 4.25 -6.75 -6.42
N ILE A 43 3.02 -6.25 -6.36
CA ILE A 43 2.70 -4.91 -5.84
C ILE A 43 3.30 -4.63 -4.44
N TYR A 44 3.49 -5.66 -3.61
CA TYR A 44 4.06 -5.46 -2.29
C TYR A 44 5.56 -5.20 -2.36
N GLN A 45 6.26 -5.90 -3.28
CA GLN A 45 7.66 -5.65 -3.57
C GLN A 45 7.83 -4.30 -4.26
N GLU A 46 6.99 -3.94 -5.24
CA GLU A 46 7.03 -2.63 -5.90
C GLU A 46 6.94 -1.48 -4.88
N VAL A 47 6.05 -1.57 -3.90
CA VAL A 47 5.94 -0.56 -2.82
C VAL A 47 7.15 -0.60 -1.87
N ALA A 48 7.75 -1.77 -1.66
CA ALA A 48 8.94 -1.90 -0.82
C ALA A 48 10.19 -1.30 -1.50
N ASP A 49 10.32 -1.47 -2.82
CA ASP A 49 11.38 -0.87 -3.61
C ASP A 49 11.26 0.66 -3.60
N GLN A 50 10.05 1.20 -3.81
CA GLN A 50 9.78 2.64 -3.67
C GLN A 50 10.08 3.17 -2.26
N LEU A 51 9.73 2.41 -1.22
CA LEU A 51 10.04 2.78 0.16
C LEU A 51 11.56 2.84 0.38
N THR A 52 12.31 1.90 -0.21
CA THR A 52 13.77 1.85 -0.15
C THR A 52 14.39 3.07 -0.81
N GLU A 53 13.94 3.43 -2.02
CA GLU A 53 14.41 4.63 -2.72
C GLU A 53 14.18 5.90 -1.90
N VAL A 54 13.02 6.03 -1.27
CA VAL A 54 12.68 7.19 -0.43
C VAL A 54 13.54 7.23 0.84
N LEU A 55 13.82 6.08 1.46
CA LEU A 55 14.70 6.00 2.63
C LEU A 55 16.14 6.36 2.28
N ILE A 56 16.65 5.88 1.15
CA ILE A 56 18.01 6.21 0.67
C ILE A 56 18.10 7.70 0.35
N ALA A 57 17.06 8.29 -0.25
CA ALA A 57 17.01 9.72 -0.53
C ALA A 57 17.00 10.59 0.74
N ASP A 58 16.44 10.09 1.86
CA ASP A 58 16.39 10.76 3.16
C ASP A 58 17.48 10.27 4.13
N ILE A 59 18.61 9.74 3.63
CA ILE A 59 19.68 9.16 4.47
C ILE A 59 20.24 10.14 5.51
N ASN A 60 20.14 11.45 5.27
CA ASN A 60 20.56 12.48 6.23
C ASN A 60 19.69 12.51 7.51
N ASN A 61 18.54 11.83 7.50
CA ASN A 61 17.67 11.68 8.65
C ASN A 61 18.11 10.46 9.47
N PRO A 62 18.44 10.63 10.77
CA PRO A 62 18.93 9.53 11.60
C PRO A 62 17.91 8.39 11.78
N ILE A 63 16.61 8.67 11.60
CA ILE A 63 15.58 7.62 11.64
C ILE A 63 15.62 6.79 10.35
N ALA A 64 15.87 7.40 9.20
CA ALA A 64 15.95 6.72 7.91
C ALA A 64 17.17 5.80 7.84
N GLU A 65 18.33 6.28 8.30
CA GLU A 65 19.57 5.50 8.40
C GLU A 65 19.36 4.23 9.23
N LYS A 66 18.75 4.34 10.41
CA LYS A 66 18.41 3.20 11.27
C LYS A 66 17.44 2.22 10.64
N TRP A 67 16.46 2.69 9.87
CA TRP A 67 15.57 1.80 9.14
C TRP A 67 16.32 1.03 8.06
N LEU A 68 17.22 1.69 7.32
CA LEU A 68 18.06 1.02 6.32
C LEU A 68 19.03 0.01 6.95
N GLU A 69 19.61 0.33 8.11
CA GLU A 69 20.40 -0.62 8.91
C GLU A 69 19.57 -1.85 9.28
N LEU A 70 18.35 -1.65 9.83
CA LEU A 70 17.46 -2.75 10.20
C LEU A 70 16.98 -3.57 9.01
N PHE A 71 16.90 -2.95 7.83
CA PHE A 71 16.49 -3.59 6.58
C PHE A 71 17.64 -4.23 5.81
N GLU A 72 18.88 -4.14 6.30
CA GLU A 72 20.06 -4.62 5.58
C GLU A 72 20.19 -3.98 4.18
N GLY A 73 19.76 -2.71 4.06
CA GLY A 73 19.85 -1.90 2.84
C GLY A 73 18.59 -1.84 1.97
N ALA A 74 17.65 -2.77 2.10
CA ALA A 74 16.42 -2.77 1.29
C ALA A 74 15.18 -3.17 2.07
N ALA A 75 14.11 -2.37 1.98
CA ALA A 75 12.88 -2.63 2.70
C ALA A 75 12.29 -3.98 2.29
N PRO A 76 12.01 -4.88 3.25
CA PRO A 76 11.49 -6.20 2.92
C PRO A 76 10.00 -6.13 2.58
N ARG A 77 9.56 -6.89 1.57
CA ARG A 77 8.14 -7.06 1.20
C ARG A 77 7.18 -7.27 2.38
N SER A 78 7.65 -7.93 3.45
CA SER A 78 6.84 -8.23 4.62
C SER A 78 6.36 -6.99 5.37
N VAL A 79 7.10 -5.87 5.31
CA VAL A 79 6.73 -4.61 5.98
C VAL A 79 5.59 -3.90 5.24
N THR A 80 5.58 -3.95 3.91
CA THR A 80 4.59 -3.28 3.06
C THR A 80 3.35 -4.12 2.81
N LYS A 81 3.45 -5.45 2.88
CA LYS A 81 2.37 -6.38 2.54
C LYS A 81 1.05 -6.09 3.26
N ARG A 82 1.07 -6.01 4.60
CA ARG A 82 -0.15 -5.80 5.40
C ARG A 82 -0.76 -4.42 5.14
N PRO A 83 0.01 -3.31 5.19
CA PRO A 83 -0.48 -1.99 4.79
C PRO A 83 -1.15 -1.94 3.42
N VAL A 84 -0.49 -2.47 2.38
CA VAL A 84 -1.04 -2.46 1.00
C VAL A 84 -2.30 -3.31 0.89
N MET A 85 -2.34 -4.46 1.57
CA MET A 85 -3.49 -5.37 1.50
C MET A 85 -4.77 -4.79 2.12
N ILE A 86 -4.65 -3.92 3.14
CA ILE A 86 -5.83 -3.32 3.79
C ILE A 86 -6.33 -2.04 3.10
N LEU A 87 -5.56 -1.50 2.17
CA LEU A 87 -5.86 -0.24 1.50
C LEU A 87 -7.22 -0.22 0.79
N PRO A 88 -7.63 -1.26 0.00
CA PRO A 88 -8.94 -1.29 -0.63
C PRO A 88 -10.12 -1.27 0.34
N TYR A 89 -9.85 -1.58 1.61
CA TYR A 89 -10.85 -1.69 2.67
C TYR A 89 -10.87 -0.47 3.60
N GLY A 90 -10.26 0.65 3.19
CA GLY A 90 -10.22 1.87 3.99
C GLY A 90 -9.13 1.84 5.07
N GLY A 91 -7.96 1.30 4.74
CA GLY A 91 -6.84 1.21 5.68
C GLY A 91 -6.47 2.55 6.33
N THR A 92 -6.58 2.62 7.66
CA THR A 92 -6.31 3.84 8.43
C THR A 92 -4.83 3.94 8.84
N THR A 93 -4.36 5.15 9.13
CA THR A 93 -3.00 5.38 9.67
C THR A 93 -2.77 4.58 10.95
N HIS A 94 -3.79 4.44 11.79
CA HIS A 94 -3.72 3.63 13.00
C HIS A 94 -3.46 2.14 12.70
N ALA A 95 -4.14 1.57 11.69
CA ALA A 95 -3.90 0.18 11.29
C ALA A 95 -2.47 0.00 10.73
N TYR A 96 -1.99 0.95 9.92
CA TYR A 96 -0.62 0.93 9.39
C TYR A 96 0.40 0.98 10.52
N PHE A 97 0.18 1.85 11.51
CA PHE A 97 0.99 1.95 12.72
C PHE A 97 1.05 0.62 13.47
N SER A 98 -0.10 0.02 13.79
CA SER A 98 -0.15 -1.24 14.51
C SER A 98 0.58 -2.37 13.78
N TYR A 99 0.40 -2.48 12.45
CA TYR A 99 1.09 -3.51 11.66
C TYR A 99 2.59 -3.30 11.57
N THR A 100 3.03 -2.06 11.44
CA THR A 100 4.44 -1.70 11.36
C THR A 100 5.12 -1.87 12.71
N MET A 101 4.43 -1.55 13.81
CA MET A 101 4.90 -1.78 15.17
C MET A 101 5.00 -3.28 15.50
N ASP A 102 4.01 -4.08 15.10
CA ASP A 102 4.06 -5.54 15.23
C ASP A 102 5.23 -6.13 14.44
N TRP A 103 5.50 -5.59 13.25
CA TRP A 103 6.64 -5.98 12.42
C TRP A 103 7.96 -5.61 13.13
N LEU A 104 8.10 -4.37 13.60
CA LEU A 104 9.29 -3.90 14.30
C LEU A 104 9.60 -4.72 15.56
N LYS A 105 8.58 -5.09 16.35
CA LYS A 105 8.77 -5.94 17.53
C LYS A 105 9.34 -7.32 17.20
N LYS A 106 9.07 -7.84 16.00
CA LYS A 106 9.61 -9.13 15.54
C LYS A 106 11.00 -8.98 14.93
N ALA A 107 11.25 -7.89 14.20
CA ALA A 107 12.53 -7.62 13.56
C ALA A 107 13.61 -7.18 14.57
N ASP A 108 13.23 -6.37 15.56
CA ASP A 108 14.10 -5.88 16.62
C ASP A 108 13.48 -6.18 18.01
N PRO A 109 13.51 -7.44 18.46
CA PRO A 109 12.90 -7.82 19.74
C PRO A 109 13.63 -7.21 20.94
N HIS A 110 14.94 -6.99 20.84
CA HIS A 110 15.77 -6.51 21.94
C HIS A 110 15.97 -4.98 21.95
N GLY A 111 15.69 -4.29 20.85
CA GLY A 111 15.91 -2.85 20.77
C GLY A 111 17.34 -2.47 20.46
N ASN A 112 18.01 -3.28 19.64
CA ASN A 112 19.38 -3.03 19.20
C ASN A 112 19.46 -1.79 18.32
N VAL A 113 18.51 -1.64 17.39
CA VAL A 113 18.46 -0.50 16.46
C VAL A 113 17.54 0.59 16.99
N PHE A 114 16.33 0.20 17.42
CA PHE A 114 15.37 1.10 18.02
C PHE A 114 15.15 0.72 19.50
N PRO A 115 15.79 1.45 20.43
CA PRO A 115 15.72 1.15 21.85
C PRO A 115 14.29 1.02 22.36
N VAL A 116 14.03 0.01 23.19
CA VAL A 116 12.76 -0.07 23.91
C VAL A 116 12.74 1.05 24.94
N ALA A 117 11.69 1.88 24.91
CA ALA A 117 11.54 2.98 25.86
C ALA A 117 11.62 2.46 27.30
N LYS A 118 12.48 3.08 28.12
CA LYS A 118 12.59 2.78 29.55
C LYS A 118 11.65 3.65 30.40
N THR A 119 11.08 4.71 29.81
CA THR A 119 10.22 5.71 30.49
C THR A 119 9.04 6.10 29.61
N GLU A 120 7.95 6.55 30.26
CA GLU A 120 6.62 6.74 29.68
C GLU A 120 6.50 7.95 28.72
N THR A 121 7.48 8.87 28.74
CA THR A 121 7.34 10.21 28.14
C THR A 121 7.83 10.32 26.69
N SER A 122 8.69 9.42 26.22
CA SER A 122 9.18 9.42 24.83
C SER A 122 9.56 8.01 24.40
N ASN A 123 8.84 7.45 23.41
CA ASN A 123 9.10 6.11 22.90
C ASN A 123 9.69 6.19 21.49
N PRO A 124 11.01 5.98 21.31
CA PRO A 124 11.67 6.14 20.02
C PRO A 124 11.14 5.16 18.95
N ARG A 125 10.55 4.03 19.36
CA ARG A 125 9.89 3.10 18.41
C ARG A 125 8.61 3.70 17.84
N VAL A 126 7.86 4.47 18.64
CA VAL A 126 6.64 5.13 18.18
C VAL A 126 7.00 6.17 17.12
N ASP A 127 8.04 6.96 17.37
CA ASP A 127 8.51 7.98 16.41
C ASP A 127 9.05 7.35 15.13
N ALA A 128 9.85 6.29 15.26
CA ALA A 128 10.37 5.53 14.12
C ALA A 128 9.25 4.92 13.27
N VAL A 129 8.24 4.32 13.90
CA VAL A 129 7.08 3.73 13.22
C VAL A 129 6.23 4.81 12.57
N ASN A 130 5.98 5.94 13.24
CA ASN A 130 5.22 7.05 12.66
C ASN A 130 5.91 7.61 11.41
N TYR A 131 7.24 7.76 11.46
CA TYR A 131 8.05 8.14 10.32
C TYR A 131 7.89 7.14 9.16
N LEU A 132 8.07 5.84 9.42
CA LEU A 132 7.95 4.83 8.38
C LEU A 132 6.54 4.72 7.80
N VAL A 133 5.50 4.80 8.64
CA VAL A 133 4.10 4.79 8.21
C VAL A 133 3.80 5.96 7.28
N LYS A 134 4.33 7.17 7.57
CA LYS A 134 4.19 8.33 6.69
C LYS A 134 4.78 8.04 5.30
N LEU A 135 5.95 7.40 5.25
CA LEU A 135 6.58 7.02 3.98
C LEU A 135 5.83 5.91 3.25
N ILE A 136 5.40 4.85 3.95
CA ILE A 136 4.60 3.76 3.39
C ILE A 136 3.31 4.32 2.80
N ARG A 137 2.60 5.19 3.52
CA ARG A 137 1.39 5.85 3.00
C ARG A 137 1.69 6.64 1.73
N LYS A 138 2.77 7.42 1.72
CA LYS A 138 3.17 8.19 0.53
C LYS A 138 3.51 7.28 -0.66
N ALA A 139 4.25 6.20 -0.46
CA ALA A 139 4.58 5.22 -1.51
C ALA A 139 3.33 4.51 -2.05
N VAL A 140 2.40 4.17 -1.14
CA VAL A 140 1.12 3.55 -1.48
C VAL A 140 0.18 4.52 -2.18
N GLU A 141 0.20 5.81 -1.86
CA GLU A 141 -0.63 6.84 -2.48
C GLU A 141 -0.06 7.29 -3.85
N GLY A 142 1.27 7.23 -4.05
CA GLY A 142 2.00 7.37 -5.32
C GLY A 142 1.60 8.53 -6.27
N PRO A 143 2.14 8.56 -7.50
CA PRO A 143 1.80 9.59 -8.48
C PRO A 143 0.33 9.49 -8.95
N SER A 144 -0.22 10.62 -9.40
CA SER A 144 -1.65 10.89 -9.60
C SER A 144 -2.34 10.12 -10.75
N ASN A 145 -1.62 9.24 -11.45
CA ASN A 145 -2.10 8.46 -12.59
C ASN A 145 -2.79 7.14 -12.20
N VAL A 146 -2.57 6.62 -10.99
CA VAL A 146 -3.28 5.43 -10.49
C VAL A 146 -4.66 5.82 -9.97
N ARG A 147 -5.68 5.57 -10.79
CA ARG A 147 -7.03 6.13 -10.63
C ARG A 147 -7.73 5.64 -9.36
N TRP A 148 -7.52 4.39 -8.92
CA TRP A 148 -8.12 3.92 -7.67
C TRP A 148 -7.46 4.52 -6.41
N ARG A 149 -6.21 4.99 -6.48
CA ARG A 149 -5.52 5.68 -5.37
C ARG A 149 -6.19 7.03 -5.05
N SER A 150 -6.72 7.72 -6.07
CA SER A 150 -7.52 8.95 -5.90
C SER A 150 -8.84 8.70 -5.13
N TRP A 151 -9.44 7.52 -5.29
CA TRP A 151 -10.74 7.18 -4.68
C TRP A 151 -10.66 7.00 -3.16
N SER A 152 -9.50 6.56 -2.64
CA SER A 152 -9.20 6.51 -1.20
C SER A 152 -9.26 7.90 -0.52
N GLY A 153 -8.98 8.97 -1.29
CA GLY A 153 -9.18 10.34 -0.83
C GLY A 153 -10.66 10.75 -0.75
N TYR A 154 -11.47 10.28 -1.70
CA TYR A 154 -12.91 10.59 -1.76
C TYR A 154 -13.76 9.86 -0.71
N SER A 155 -13.40 8.63 -0.32
CA SER A 155 -14.14 7.86 0.68
C SER A 155 -14.02 8.42 2.11
N ASN A 156 -12.95 9.16 2.40
CA ASN A 156 -12.68 9.77 3.70
C ASN A 156 -13.13 11.24 3.80
N ALA A 157 -13.61 11.83 2.70
CA ALA A 157 -14.19 13.17 2.73
C ALA A 157 -15.54 13.13 3.46
N PRO A 158 -15.85 14.10 4.34
CA PRO A 158 -17.16 14.19 4.96
C PRO A 158 -18.23 14.24 3.86
N ARG A 159 -19.28 13.42 3.98
CA ARG A 159 -20.44 13.39 3.06
C ARG A 159 -21.30 14.66 3.13
N SER A 160 -20.75 15.81 3.55
CA SER A 160 -21.39 17.09 3.29
C SER A 160 -21.32 17.32 1.79
N ARG A 161 -22.43 17.03 1.08
CA ARG A 161 -22.57 17.32 -0.34
C ARG A 161 -22.16 18.79 -0.58
N PRO A 162 -21.08 19.08 -1.33
CA PRO A 162 -20.98 20.38 -1.94
C PRO A 162 -22.07 20.42 -3.00
N SER A 163 -22.99 21.35 -2.87
CA SER A 163 -23.91 21.72 -3.94
C SER A 163 -23.07 22.27 -5.10
N GLY A 164 -22.76 21.41 -6.07
CA GLY A 164 -22.07 21.79 -7.30
C GLY A 164 -20.61 21.35 -7.36
N ALA A 165 -20.20 20.95 -8.56
CA ALA A 165 -18.86 20.54 -8.99
C ALA A 165 -18.39 19.13 -8.57
N PHE A 166 -18.69 18.16 -9.44
CA PHE A 166 -17.65 17.21 -9.83
C PHE A 166 -16.59 18.01 -10.60
N PRO A 167 -15.34 18.17 -10.11
CA PRO A 167 -14.25 18.54 -11.00
C PRO A 167 -13.85 17.27 -11.75
N TYR A 168 -13.50 17.40 -13.03
CA TYR A 168 -13.24 16.34 -14.01
C TYR A 168 -14.49 15.83 -14.74
N GLY A 169 -14.43 16.01 -16.06
CA GLY A 169 -15.52 15.92 -17.01
C GLY A 169 -16.40 14.68 -16.83
N GLY A 170 -17.70 14.92 -17.00
CA GLY A 170 -18.73 13.90 -16.90
C GLY A 170 -18.34 12.64 -17.66
N VAL A 171 -18.55 11.49 -17.02
CA VAL A 171 -18.66 10.21 -17.71
C VAL A 171 -19.65 10.43 -18.87
N PRO A 172 -19.26 10.24 -20.14
CA PRO A 172 -20.20 10.38 -21.25
C PRO A 172 -21.43 9.52 -20.94
N ARG A 173 -22.64 10.07 -21.07
CA ARG A 173 -23.91 9.35 -20.84
C ARG A 173 -24.19 8.25 -21.90
N GLY A 174 -23.15 7.56 -22.36
CA GLY A 174 -23.20 6.34 -23.17
C GLY A 174 -22.37 5.18 -22.59
N PHE A 175 -21.70 5.36 -21.45
CA PHE A 175 -20.69 4.40 -20.94
C PHE A 175 -21.25 3.22 -20.12
N LEU A 176 -22.57 3.10 -19.97
CA LEU A 176 -23.25 2.05 -19.16
C LEU A 176 -24.05 1.03 -19.98
N ARG A 177 -23.79 0.89 -21.29
CA ARG A 177 -24.30 -0.26 -22.06
C ARG A 177 -23.13 -1.09 -22.55
N PRO A 178 -22.90 -2.32 -22.05
CA PRO A 178 -21.99 -3.21 -22.72
C PRO A 178 -22.53 -3.49 -24.13
N PRO A 179 -21.67 -3.60 -25.17
CA PRO A 179 -22.11 -4.10 -26.45
C PRO A 179 -22.65 -5.52 -26.26
N ILE A 180 -23.90 -5.74 -26.63
CA ILE A 180 -24.46 -7.07 -26.78
C ILE A 180 -23.61 -7.76 -27.85
N LEU A 181 -22.83 -8.76 -27.45
CA LEU A 181 -22.23 -9.71 -28.38
C LEU A 181 -23.39 -10.33 -29.17
N ARG A 182 -23.43 -10.05 -30.48
CA ARG A 182 -24.22 -10.81 -31.45
C ARG A 182 -23.41 -11.98 -31.95
#